data_AF-A0A2G8L4P3-F1
#
_entry.id   AF-A0A2G8L4P3-F1
#
_cell.length_a   1.000
_cell.length_b   1.000
_cell.length_c   1.000
_cell.angle_alpha   90.00
_cell.angle_beta   90.00
_cell.angle_gamma   90.00
#
_symmetry.space_group_name_H-M   'P 1'
#
loop_
_entity.id
_entity.type
_entity.pdbx_description
1 polymer ?
#
loop_
_entity_poly.entity_id
_entity_poly.type
_entity_poly.pdbx_seq_one_letter_code
_entity_poly.pdbx_strand_id
1 'polypeptide(L)'
;EMVNDASSYLYEATNNRAFFKDVTILIPDTWPDKPDYQSPGNSTFEGADIIIAPRNPRFAPTPVFPPAPHTKHYEGCGKQAAYIHLTSHFLLNETSEELYGNKGLAQFYFSRQT
;
A
#
# COMPACT_ATOMS: atom_id res chain seq x y z
N GLU A 1 9.44 7.02 -7.79
CA GLU A 1 8.83 5.74 -8.25
C GLU A 1 8.63 4.84 -7.04
N MET A 2 7.40 4.57 -6.58
CA MET A 2 7.18 3.94 -5.26
C MET A 2 7.94 2.62 -5.03
N VAL A 3 7.84 1.68 -5.97
CA VAL A 3 8.46 0.35 -5.83
C VAL A 3 9.98 0.44 -5.95
N ASN A 4 10.49 1.25 -6.88
CA ASN A 4 11.92 1.38 -7.10
C ASN A 4 12.59 2.12 -5.94
N ASP A 5 11.98 3.20 -5.45
CA ASP A 5 12.46 3.96 -4.28
C ASP A 5 12.44 3.10 -3.01
N ALA A 6 11.44 2.22 -2.86
CA ALA A 6 11.36 1.28 -1.74
C ALA A 6 12.41 0.16 -1.83
N SER A 7 12.79 -0.25 -3.03
CA SER A 7 13.69 -1.39 -3.26
C SER A 7 15.09 -1.14 -2.69
N SER A 8 15.65 0.05 -2.91
CA SER A 8 16.96 0.45 -2.38
C SER A 8 16.95 0.48 -0.85
N TYR A 9 15.91 1.07 -0.27
CA TYR A 9 15.75 1.13 1.19
C TYR A 9 15.60 -0.26 1.81
N LEU A 10 14.77 -1.14 1.22
CA LEU A 10 14.62 -2.52 1.67
C LEU A 10 15.95 -3.26 1.65
N TYR A 11 16.77 -3.04 0.61
CA TYR A 11 18.08 -3.64 0.49
C TYR A 11 19.02 -3.21 1.61
N GLU A 12 19.07 -1.93 1.93
CA GLU A 12 19.88 -1.42 3.04
C GLU A 12 19.36 -1.92 4.40
N ALA A 13 18.06 -1.82 4.66
CA ALA A 13 17.43 -2.23 5.92
C ALA A 13 17.59 -3.73 6.21
N THR A 14 17.71 -4.55 5.18
CA THR A 14 17.91 -6.00 5.31
C THR A 14 19.38 -6.43 5.34
N ASN A 15 20.32 -5.49 5.46
CA ASN A 15 21.77 -5.73 5.34
C ASN A 15 22.14 -6.40 4.02
N ASN A 16 21.65 -5.83 2.92
CA ASN A 16 21.94 -6.23 1.55
C ASN A 16 21.41 -7.64 1.20
N ARG A 17 20.23 -8.02 1.73
CA ARG A 17 19.68 -9.39 1.58
C ARG A 17 18.44 -9.48 0.70
N ALA A 18 17.62 -8.44 0.64
CA ALA A 18 16.37 -8.47 -0.12
C ALA A 18 16.14 -7.16 -0.87
N PHE A 19 15.63 -7.26 -2.09
CA PHE A 19 15.23 -6.13 -2.92
C PHE A 19 14.09 -6.56 -3.85
N PHE A 20 13.33 -5.61 -4.39
CA PHE A 20 12.36 -5.91 -5.44
C PHE A 20 13.08 -6.02 -6.78
N LYS A 21 13.05 -7.22 -7.37
CA LYS A 21 13.60 -7.48 -8.71
C LYS A 21 12.55 -7.26 -9.79
N ASP A 22 11.44 -8.00 -9.69
CA ASP A 22 10.30 -7.92 -10.61
C ASP A 22 9.01 -7.80 -9.80
N VAL A 23 8.09 -6.92 -10.21
CA VAL A 23 6.80 -6.70 -9.53
C VAL A 23 5.65 -6.87 -10.52
N THR A 24 4.74 -7.78 -10.21
CA THR A 24 3.53 -8.04 -11.01
C THR A 24 2.32 -7.49 -10.26
N ILE A 25 1.51 -6.67 -10.94
CA ILE A 25 0.30 -6.06 -10.39
C ILE A 25 -0.91 -6.68 -11.08
N LEU A 26 -1.91 -7.07 -10.30
CA LEU A 26 -3.16 -7.61 -10.81
C LEU A 26 -4.18 -6.48 -10.98
N ILE A 27 -4.86 -6.51 -12.12
CA ILE A 27 -5.80 -5.49 -12.54
C ILE A 27 -7.23 -6.00 -12.29
N PRO A 28 -8.18 -5.16 -11.81
CA PRO A 28 -9.56 -5.59 -11.58
C PRO A 28 -10.30 -6.03 -12.85
N ASP A 29 -11.23 -6.97 -12.70
CA ASP A 29 -12.07 -7.55 -13.75
C ASP A 29 -12.91 -6.52 -14.55
N THR A 30 -13.07 -5.30 -14.04
CA THR A 30 -13.81 -4.22 -14.72
C THR A 30 -13.00 -3.52 -15.81
N TRP A 31 -11.70 -3.80 -15.93
CA TRP A 31 -10.86 -3.24 -16.98
C TRP A 31 -10.97 -4.08 -18.26
N PRO A 32 -10.85 -3.47 -19.46
CA PRO A 32 -10.89 -4.22 -20.71
C PRO A 32 -9.77 -5.26 -20.74
N ASP A 33 -10.14 -6.53 -20.95
CA ASP A 33 -9.18 -7.62 -21.04
C ASP A 33 -8.18 -7.39 -22.18
N LYS A 34 -6.90 -7.59 -21.89
CA LYS A 34 -5.84 -7.71 -22.88
C LYS A 34 -5.36 -9.15 -22.94
N PRO A 35 -4.96 -9.64 -24.13
CA PRO A 35 -4.47 -11.01 -24.28
C PRO A 35 -3.22 -11.31 -23.45
N ASP A 36 -2.49 -10.29 -23.00
CA ASP A 36 -1.29 -10.43 -22.16
C ASP A 36 -1.60 -10.59 -20.66
N TYR A 37 -2.88 -10.47 -20.25
CA TYR A 37 -3.29 -10.62 -18.86
C TYR A 37 -3.40 -12.10 -18.48
N GLN A 38 -2.76 -12.45 -17.36
CA GLN A 38 -2.83 -13.80 -16.79
C GLN A 38 -3.81 -13.82 -15.62
N SER A 39 -4.43 -14.98 -15.39
CA SER A 39 -5.30 -15.17 -14.23
C SER A 39 -4.53 -14.84 -12.95
N PRO A 40 -5.11 -14.05 -12.03
CA PRO A 40 -4.54 -13.90 -10.70
C PRO A 40 -4.40 -15.29 -10.08
N GLY A 41 -3.19 -15.63 -9.64
CA GLY A 41 -2.91 -16.90 -8.95
C GLY A 41 -3.53 -16.92 -7.55
N ASN A 42 -2.71 -16.83 -6.51
CA ASN A 42 -3.17 -16.83 -5.11
C ASN A 42 -3.46 -15.44 -4.53
N SER A 43 -3.49 -14.41 -5.38
CA SER A 43 -3.62 -13.03 -4.95
C SER A 43 -5.09 -12.62 -4.84
N THR A 44 -5.68 -12.87 -3.68
CA THR A 44 -7.06 -12.49 -3.35
C THR A 44 -7.08 -11.23 -2.48
N PHE A 45 -8.20 -10.49 -2.49
CA PHE A 45 -8.36 -9.32 -1.64
C PHE A 45 -8.28 -9.66 -0.14
N GLU A 46 -8.77 -10.84 0.27
CA GLU A 46 -8.77 -11.28 1.67
C GLU A 46 -7.38 -11.67 2.18
N GLY A 47 -6.55 -12.26 1.31
CA GLY A 47 -5.17 -12.65 1.64
C GLY A 47 -4.11 -11.60 1.31
N ALA A 48 -4.50 -10.39 0.90
CA ALA A 48 -3.55 -9.38 0.44
C ALA A 48 -2.89 -8.62 1.61
N ASP A 49 -1.55 -8.61 1.64
CA ASP A 49 -0.78 -7.77 2.58
C ASP A 49 -0.91 -6.27 2.26
N ILE A 50 -1.13 -5.93 0.98
CA ILE A 50 -1.27 -4.56 0.49
C ILE A 50 -2.52 -4.48 -0.38
N ILE A 51 -3.43 -3.59 -0.01
CA ILE A 51 -4.69 -3.32 -0.69
C ILE A 51 -4.64 -1.92 -1.28
N ILE A 52 -4.89 -1.81 -2.58
CA ILE A 52 -5.04 -0.52 -3.28
C ILE A 52 -6.52 -0.35 -3.62
N ALA A 53 -7.21 0.52 -2.88
CA ALA A 53 -8.64 0.72 -3.07
C ALA A 53 -9.09 2.12 -2.65
N PRO A 54 -10.27 2.59 -3.10
CA PRO A 54 -10.88 3.80 -2.57
C PRO A 54 -10.98 3.77 -1.03
N ARG A 55 -11.16 4.95 -0.42
CA ARG A 55 -11.33 5.06 1.03
C ARG A 55 -12.42 4.10 1.51
N ASN A 56 -12.10 3.33 2.53
CA ASN A 56 -13.07 2.49 3.22
C ASN A 56 -13.62 3.23 4.47
N PRO A 57 -14.89 3.70 4.46
CA PRO A 57 -15.47 4.43 5.59
C PRO A 57 -15.52 3.61 6.89
N ARG A 58 -15.49 2.28 6.81
CA ARG A 58 -15.48 1.39 7.98
C ARG A 58 -14.19 1.50 8.79
N PHE A 59 -13.05 1.73 8.12
CA PHE A 59 -11.72 1.73 8.75
C PHE A 59 -11.12 3.13 8.87
N ALA A 60 -11.58 4.09 8.06
CA ALA A 60 -11.27 5.49 8.21
C ALA A 60 -12.60 6.25 8.39
N PRO A 61 -13.21 6.29 9.59
CA PRO A 61 -14.57 6.82 9.80
C PRO A 61 -14.67 8.32 9.53
N THR A 62 -13.62 9.08 9.87
CA THR A 62 -13.53 10.52 9.57
C THR A 62 -13.09 10.73 8.12
N PRO A 63 -13.82 11.53 7.33
CA PRO A 63 -13.40 11.87 5.98
C PRO A 63 -12.27 12.89 6.07
N VAL A 64 -11.03 12.40 6.09
CA VAL A 64 -9.85 13.24 5.87
C VAL A 64 -9.72 13.45 4.37
N PHE A 65 -9.61 14.70 3.93
CA PHE A 65 -9.34 15.05 2.54
C PHE A 65 -7.93 15.64 2.44
N PRO A 66 -7.03 15.02 1.66
CA PRO A 66 -7.24 13.79 0.86
C PRO A 66 -7.25 12.50 1.71
N PRO A 67 -7.86 11.41 1.23
CA PRO A 67 -8.00 10.17 2.01
C PRO A 67 -6.63 9.56 2.29
N ALA A 68 -6.27 9.52 3.57
CA ALA A 68 -4.96 9.05 4.04
C ALA A 68 -4.79 7.53 3.82
N PRO A 69 -3.59 7.08 3.41
CA PRO A 69 -3.27 5.67 3.45
C PRO A 69 -3.10 5.24 4.93
N HIS A 70 -3.43 4.01 5.25
CA HIS A 70 -3.43 3.51 6.63
C HIS A 70 -3.08 2.03 6.69
N THR A 71 -2.84 1.53 7.88
CA THR A 71 -2.62 0.10 8.12
C THR A 71 -3.61 -0.39 9.15
N LYS A 72 -4.10 -1.62 8.96
CA LYS A 72 -5.02 -2.24 9.91
C LYS A 72 -4.21 -3.07 10.90
N HIS A 73 -4.21 -2.67 12.16
CA HIS A 73 -3.52 -3.39 13.24
C HIS A 73 -4.50 -3.85 14.30
N TYR A 74 -4.26 -5.05 14.83
CA TYR A 74 -4.96 -5.57 16.01
C TYR A 74 -4.06 -5.64 17.24
N GLU A 75 -2.75 -5.82 17.04
CA GLU A 75 -1.79 -6.11 18.12
C GLU A 75 -0.97 -4.89 18.61
N GLY A 76 -1.21 -3.70 18.04
CA GLY A 76 -0.50 -2.48 18.39
C GLY A 76 0.90 -2.35 17.76
N CYS A 77 1.72 -1.45 18.31
CA CYS A 77 3.01 -1.08 17.72
C CYS A 77 4.05 -2.20 17.82
N GLY A 78 4.91 -2.32 16.79
CA GLY A 78 5.98 -3.32 16.74
C GLY A 78 5.50 -4.75 16.40
N LYS A 79 4.21 -4.91 16.12
CA LYS A 79 3.60 -6.15 15.63
C LYS A 79 3.15 -5.98 14.19
N GLN A 80 3.06 -7.08 13.46
CA GLN A 80 2.67 -7.06 12.05
C GLN A 80 1.23 -6.59 11.89
N ALA A 81 0.99 -5.72 10.91
CA ALA A 81 -0.35 -5.33 10.48
C ALA A 81 -1.10 -6.51 9.86
N ALA A 82 -2.43 -6.48 9.91
CA ALA A 82 -3.24 -7.39 9.09
C ALA A 82 -3.08 -7.07 7.58
N TYR A 83 -3.05 -5.78 7.22
CA TYR A 83 -2.74 -5.31 5.87
C TYR A 83 -2.45 -3.80 5.86
N ILE A 84 -1.85 -3.35 4.76
CA ILE A 84 -1.67 -1.94 4.40
C ILE A 84 -2.75 -1.55 3.38
N HIS A 85 -3.44 -0.43 3.59
CA HIS A 85 -4.43 0.13 2.67
C HIS A 85 -3.90 1.43 2.07
N LEU A 86 -3.61 1.40 0.77
CA LEU A 86 -3.22 2.56 -0.02
C LEU A 86 -4.42 3.08 -0.81
N THR A 87 -4.60 4.39 -0.80
CA THR A 87 -5.67 5.03 -1.58
C THR A 87 -5.14 5.40 -2.97
N SER A 88 -6.02 5.40 -3.96
CA SER A 88 -5.66 5.86 -5.32
C SER A 88 -5.15 7.30 -5.30
N HIS A 89 -5.72 8.16 -4.46
CA HIS A 89 -5.23 9.53 -4.27
C HIS A 89 -3.79 9.57 -3.76
N PHE A 90 -3.44 8.73 -2.78
CA PHE A 90 -2.06 8.65 -2.28
C PHE A 90 -1.08 8.22 -3.38
N LEU A 91 -1.44 7.24 -4.20
CA LEU A 91 -0.54 6.74 -5.25
C LEU A 91 -0.41 7.71 -6.42
N LEU A 92 -1.52 8.27 -6.89
CA LEU A 92 -1.58 9.00 -8.15
C LEU A 92 -1.37 10.51 -8.02
N ASN A 93 -1.63 11.10 -6.84
CA ASN A 93 -1.46 12.54 -6.67
C ASN A 93 0.00 12.88 -6.36
N GLU A 94 0.52 13.96 -6.95
CA GLU A 94 1.87 14.48 -6.70
C GLU A 94 1.99 15.13 -5.32
N THR A 95 0.93 15.79 -4.83
CA THR A 95 0.92 16.47 -3.51
C THR A 95 0.92 15.50 -2.34
N SER A 96 0.75 14.20 -2.60
CA SER A 96 0.83 13.17 -1.56
C SER A 96 2.21 13.10 -0.91
N GLU A 97 3.28 13.39 -1.65
CA GLU A 97 4.64 13.38 -1.11
C GLU A 97 4.89 14.53 -0.14
N GLU A 98 4.22 15.67 -0.33
CA GLU A 98 4.28 16.80 0.60
C GLU A 98 3.60 16.47 1.94
N LEU A 99 2.52 15.69 1.90
CA LEU A 99 1.71 15.34 3.07
C LEU A 99 2.25 14.13 3.83
N TYR A 100 2.76 13.12 3.11
CA TYR A 100 3.10 11.81 3.67
C TYR A 100 4.57 11.42 3.48
N GLY A 101 5.36 12.25 2.78
CA GLY A 101 6.74 11.95 2.41
C GLY A 101 6.85 11.05 1.19
N ASN A 102 8.08 10.64 0.86
CA ASN A 102 8.35 9.78 -0.29
C ASN A 102 7.50 8.50 -0.22
N LYS A 103 6.79 8.19 -1.31
CA LYS A 103 5.84 7.06 -1.37
C LYS A 103 6.50 5.70 -1.13
N GLY A 104 7.77 5.53 -1.52
CA GLY A 104 8.55 4.32 -1.27
C GLY A 104 9.01 4.17 0.18
N LEU A 105 8.93 5.25 0.97
CA LEU A 105 9.29 5.30 2.40
C LEU A 105 8.07 5.61 3.29
N ALA A 106 6.84 5.43 2.77
CA ALA A 106 5.62 5.93 3.38
C ALA A 106 5.53 5.59 4.87
N GLN A 107 5.60 6.60 5.72
CA GLN A 107 5.46 6.46 7.16
C GLN A 107 3.98 6.57 7.53
N PHE A 108 3.39 5.47 7.99
CA PHE A 108 2.02 5.48 8.49
C PHE A 108 2.01 5.98 9.93
N TYR A 109 1.44 7.16 10.15
CA TYR A 109 1.23 7.69 11.49
C TYR A 109 0.04 6.99 12.15
N PHE A 110 0.30 6.29 13.25
CA PHE A 110 -0.73 5.70 14.09
C PHE A 110 -1.22 6.75 15.08
N SER A 111 -2.49 7.14 15.01
CA SER A 111 -3.12 7.74 16.18
C SER A 111 -3.53 6.62 17.13
N ARG A 112 -3.18 6.75 18.42
CA ARG A 112 -3.79 5.92 19.45
C ARG A 112 -5.28 6.21 19.42
N GLN A 113 -6.09 5.26 18.98
CA GLN A 113 -7.49 5.24 19.37
C GLN A 113 -7.53 4.81 20.84
N THR A 114 -7.58 5.79 21.74
CA THR A 114 -7.96 5.61 23.14
C THR A 114 -9.46 5.41 23.25
#